data_AF-A0AAW0QW83-F1
#
_entry.id   AF-A0AAW0QW83-F1
#
_cell.length_a   1.000
_cell.length_b   1.000
_cell.length_c   1.000
_cell.angle_alpha   90.00
_cell.angle_beta   90.00
_cell.angle_gamma   90.00
#
_symmetry.space_group_name_H-M   'P 1'
#
loop_
_entity.id
_entity.type
_entity.pdbx_description
1 polymer ?
#
loop_
_entity_poly.entity_id
_entity_poly.type
_entity_poly.pdbx_seq_one_letter_code
_entity_poly.pdbx_strand_id
1 'polypeptide(L)'
;MAARRGLPPLEHLLCSRGPKGRVVVANDTFDAVLELEVRQERISQALRGDFLDAGDPPLLGPLTPRRHERLVELMGTSLHHCDHIADIAVNTHAGGPGARAAQIEYIGSLAADELAALFYVVDMAGFAFVRARRYEAEDPSVWEKITVFEECLLRHGSWFLWAHIRGGQENNTDQMIEAGLRELVDWETGKEGMSPGLRMSLVDAYRHRLKKADDDVADVESSLRERLRRQVMAPQIGNLAENSTDR
;
A
#
# COMPACT_ATOMS: atom_id res chain seq x y z
N MET A 1 10.43 2.47 19.93
CA MET A 1 9.16 3.15 19.57
C MET A 1 8.26 2.14 18.90
N ALA A 2 7.19 1.70 19.58
CA ALA A 2 6.17 0.87 18.98
C ALA A 2 5.44 1.67 17.90
N ALA A 3 5.30 1.09 16.70
CA ALA A 3 4.45 1.67 15.68
C ALA A 3 3.04 1.83 16.24
N ARG A 4 2.53 3.05 16.20
CA ARG A 4 1.19 3.38 16.68
C ARG A 4 0.18 2.81 15.69
N ARG A 5 -0.22 1.57 15.89
CA ARG A 5 -1.43 1.02 15.25
C ARG A 5 -2.61 1.93 15.63
N GLY A 6 -3.26 2.53 14.64
CA GLY A 6 -4.45 3.35 14.86
C GLY A 6 -4.18 4.80 15.29
N LEU A 7 -3.18 5.48 14.73
CA LEU A 7 -3.17 6.95 14.83
C LEU A 7 -4.49 7.50 14.27
N PRO A 8 -5.17 8.41 15.00
CA PRO A 8 -6.32 9.11 14.46
C PRO A 8 -5.89 9.81 13.16
N PRO A 9 -6.82 10.00 12.22
CA PRO A 9 -6.50 10.65 10.96
C PRO A 9 -5.86 12.02 11.19
N LEU A 10 -5.09 12.46 10.22
CA LEU A 10 -4.51 13.80 10.16
C LEU A 10 -5.62 14.87 10.25
N GLU A 11 -5.25 16.15 10.33
CA GLU A 11 -6.22 17.26 10.41
C GLU A 11 -7.33 17.17 9.35
N HIS A 12 -7.03 16.59 8.19
CA HIS A 12 -7.96 16.36 7.09
C HIS A 12 -7.82 14.96 6.47
N LEU A 13 -8.89 14.50 5.82
CA LEU A 13 -8.98 13.25 5.09
C LEU A 13 -9.37 13.47 3.64
N LEU A 14 -8.89 12.60 2.75
CA LEU A 14 -9.43 12.47 1.39
C LEU A 14 -10.71 11.63 1.39
N CYS A 15 -11.85 12.28 1.18
CA CYS A 15 -13.16 11.65 1.09
C CYS A 15 -13.54 11.32 -0.36
N SER A 16 -14.10 10.14 -0.60
CA SER A 16 -14.47 9.67 -1.95
C SER A 16 -15.82 10.17 -2.46
N ARG A 17 -16.55 11.00 -1.70
CA ARG A 17 -17.96 11.37 -1.99
C ARG A 17 -18.10 12.62 -2.87
N GLY A 18 -17.03 13.11 -3.48
CA GLY A 18 -17.09 14.29 -4.34
C GLY A 18 -17.74 13.99 -5.70
N PRO A 19 -18.48 14.95 -6.28
CA PRO A 19 -19.18 14.76 -7.56
C PRO A 19 -18.27 14.58 -8.78
N LYS A 20 -16.96 14.82 -8.65
CA LYS A 20 -15.94 14.71 -9.71
C LYS A 20 -14.64 14.05 -9.24
N GLY A 21 -14.64 13.40 -8.08
CA GLY A 21 -13.44 12.83 -7.48
C GLY A 21 -13.41 12.98 -5.97
N ARG A 22 -12.20 12.95 -5.38
CA ARG A 22 -12.02 13.04 -3.94
C ARG A 22 -12.06 14.49 -3.45
N VAL A 23 -12.64 14.72 -2.28
CA VAL A 23 -12.70 16.02 -1.61
C VAL A 23 -11.97 15.95 -0.27
N VAL A 24 -11.47 17.09 0.21
CA VAL A 24 -10.84 17.18 1.52
C VAL A 24 -11.92 17.43 2.56
N VAL A 25 -12.00 16.58 3.59
CA VAL A 25 -12.91 16.76 4.74
C VAL A 25 -12.08 16.94 6.00
N ALA A 26 -12.52 17.82 6.89
CA ALA A 26 -11.88 18.01 8.19
C ALA A 26 -12.07 16.76 9.06
N ASN A 27 -11.06 16.47 9.88
CA ASN A 27 -11.18 15.49 10.95
C ASN A 27 -12.30 15.91 11.93
N ASP A 28 -12.81 14.94 12.70
CA ASP A 28 -13.89 15.12 13.68
C ASP A 28 -15.25 15.52 13.08
N THR A 29 -15.46 15.29 11.79
CA THR A 29 -16.75 15.47 11.11
C THR A 29 -17.47 14.15 10.87
N PHE A 30 -18.80 14.18 10.71
CA PHE A 30 -19.57 12.99 10.35
C PHE A 30 -19.15 12.42 8.98
N ASP A 31 -18.77 13.29 8.05
CA ASP A 31 -18.24 12.87 6.74
C ASP A 31 -16.88 12.16 6.86
N ALA A 32 -16.02 12.58 7.80
CA ALA A 32 -14.77 11.88 8.10
C ALA A 32 -15.04 10.47 8.66
N VAL A 33 -15.95 10.33 9.63
CA VAL A 33 -16.31 9.01 10.19
C VAL A 33 -16.86 8.09 9.09
N LEU A 34 -17.78 8.60 8.28
CA LEU A 34 -18.36 7.81 7.20
C LEU A 34 -17.32 7.44 6.14
N GLU A 35 -16.38 8.34 5.81
CA GLU A 35 -15.28 7.99 4.92
C GLU A 35 -14.42 6.86 5.48
N LEU A 36 -14.14 6.84 6.80
CA LEU A 36 -13.39 5.75 7.43
C LEU A 36 -14.13 4.41 7.35
N GLU A 37 -15.45 4.40 7.57
CA GLU A 37 -16.27 3.21 7.39
C GLU A 37 -16.25 2.71 5.93
N VAL A 38 -16.38 3.63 4.98
CA VAL A 38 -16.32 3.30 3.55
C VAL A 38 -14.93 2.76 3.18
N ARG A 39 -13.83 3.30 3.72
CA ARG A 39 -12.48 2.75 3.51
C ARG A 39 -12.36 1.34 4.04
N GLN A 40 -12.86 1.07 5.25
CA GLN A 40 -12.86 -0.27 5.82
C GLN A 40 -13.62 -1.26 4.92
N GLU A 41 -14.76 -0.86 4.38
CA GLU A 41 -15.54 -1.68 3.45
C GLU A 41 -14.79 -1.88 2.12
N ARG A 42 -14.17 -0.83 1.55
CA ARG A 42 -13.34 -0.95 0.33
C ARG A 42 -12.20 -1.95 0.51
N ILE A 43 -11.46 -1.83 1.61
CA ILE A 43 -10.36 -2.75 1.98
C ILE A 43 -10.89 -4.18 2.10
N SER A 44 -12.00 -4.35 2.82
CA SER A 44 -12.63 -5.67 2.99
C SER A 44 -13.08 -6.27 1.66
N GLN A 45 -13.64 -5.47 0.76
CA GLN A 45 -14.02 -5.91 -0.58
C GLN A 45 -12.81 -6.27 -1.45
N ALA A 46 -11.74 -5.48 -1.41
CA ALA A 46 -10.51 -5.75 -2.17
C ALA A 46 -9.84 -7.05 -1.72
N LEU A 47 -9.83 -7.33 -0.41
CA LEU A 47 -9.22 -8.53 0.17
C LEU A 47 -10.06 -9.81 0.00
N ARG A 48 -11.39 -9.68 -0.10
CA ARG A 48 -12.30 -10.82 -0.37
C ARG A 48 -12.44 -11.14 -1.85
N GLY A 49 -12.04 -10.23 -2.74
CA GLY A 49 -12.16 -10.41 -4.18
C GLY A 49 -10.99 -11.17 -4.80
N ASP A 50 -11.17 -11.59 -6.05
CA ASP A 50 -10.18 -12.39 -6.79
C ASP A 50 -9.03 -11.56 -7.37
N PHE A 51 -9.06 -10.23 -7.21
CA PHE A 51 -8.03 -9.36 -7.77
C PHE A 51 -6.69 -9.56 -7.06
N LEU A 52 -6.63 -9.39 -5.74
CA LEU A 52 -5.39 -9.59 -4.99
C LEU A 52 -5.08 -11.08 -4.73
N ASP A 53 -6.07 -11.97 -4.91
CA ASP A 53 -5.98 -13.43 -4.73
C ASP A 53 -5.18 -13.85 -3.48
N ALA A 54 -5.76 -13.61 -2.30
CA ALA A 54 -5.17 -14.05 -1.04
C ALA A 54 -5.22 -15.58 -0.85
N GLY A 55 -5.96 -16.31 -1.70
CA GLY A 55 -6.22 -17.74 -1.58
C GLY A 55 -5.04 -18.61 -2.03
N ASP A 56 -4.35 -18.21 -3.10
CA ASP A 56 -3.07 -18.80 -3.52
C ASP A 56 -1.98 -17.71 -3.65
N PRO A 57 -1.53 -17.17 -2.52
CA PRO A 57 -0.64 -16.03 -2.53
C PRO A 57 0.73 -16.45 -3.11
N PRO A 58 1.21 -15.79 -4.17
CA PRO A 58 2.51 -16.09 -4.72
C PRO A 58 3.57 -15.89 -3.64
N LEU A 59 4.65 -16.69 -3.74
CA LEU A 59 5.78 -16.74 -2.80
C LEU A 59 5.49 -17.39 -1.44
N LEU A 60 4.23 -17.55 -1.04
CA LEU A 60 3.87 -18.15 0.26
C LEU A 60 3.46 -19.62 0.11
N GLY A 61 2.91 -20.00 -1.04
CA GLY A 61 2.37 -21.33 -1.30
C GLY A 61 1.10 -21.60 -0.47
N PRO A 62 0.59 -22.84 -0.45
CA PRO A 62 -0.66 -23.17 0.23
C PRO A 62 -0.62 -22.80 1.72
N LEU A 63 -1.55 -21.93 2.14
CA LEU A 63 -1.67 -21.49 3.51
C LEU A 63 -2.72 -22.31 4.27
N THR A 64 -2.48 -22.54 5.56
CA THR A 64 -3.55 -22.99 6.46
C THR A 64 -4.53 -21.83 6.70
N PRO A 65 -5.79 -22.09 7.09
CA PRO A 65 -6.78 -21.03 7.34
C PRO A 65 -6.26 -19.92 8.29
N ARG A 66 -5.54 -20.30 9.35
CA ARG A 66 -4.96 -19.34 10.31
C ARG A 66 -3.86 -18.47 9.70
N ARG A 67 -3.02 -19.03 8.84
CA ARG A 67 -1.97 -18.26 8.16
C ARG A 67 -2.57 -17.34 7.10
N HIS A 68 -3.63 -17.79 6.43
CA HIS A 68 -4.41 -16.98 5.51
C HIS A 68 -5.05 -15.79 6.24
N GLU A 69 -5.74 -16.01 7.37
CA GLU A 69 -6.27 -14.93 8.22
C GLU A 69 -5.18 -13.92 8.60
N ARG A 70 -4.01 -14.41 9.01
CA ARG A 70 -2.88 -13.55 9.35
C ARG A 70 -2.38 -12.73 8.16
N LEU A 71 -2.30 -13.33 6.97
CA LEU A 71 -1.94 -12.60 5.77
C LEU A 71 -2.96 -11.49 5.46
N VAL A 72 -4.26 -11.81 5.53
CA VAL A 72 -5.34 -10.84 5.31
C VAL A 72 -5.27 -9.67 6.30
N GLU A 73 -4.98 -9.93 7.59
CA GLU A 73 -4.76 -8.87 8.60
C GLU A 73 -3.60 -7.94 8.23
N LEU A 74 -2.46 -8.52 7.83
CA LEU A 74 -1.28 -7.75 7.41
C LEU A 74 -1.59 -6.91 6.18
N MET A 75 -2.25 -7.51 5.18
CA MET A 75 -2.63 -6.81 3.96
C MET A 75 -3.64 -5.68 4.23
N GLY A 76 -4.61 -5.90 5.12
CA GLY A 76 -5.55 -4.86 5.53
C GLY A 76 -4.85 -3.69 6.22
N THR A 77 -3.93 -3.99 7.13
CA THR A 77 -3.09 -2.97 7.80
C THR A 77 -2.28 -2.16 6.77
N SER A 78 -1.68 -2.83 5.78
CA SER A 78 -0.95 -2.19 4.70
C SER A 78 -1.82 -1.29 3.82
N LEU A 79 -3.07 -1.67 3.52
CA LEU A 79 -3.98 -0.80 2.79
C LEU A 79 -4.39 0.44 3.60
N HIS A 80 -4.49 0.32 4.94
CA HIS A 80 -4.64 1.51 5.80
C HIS A 80 -3.41 2.42 5.75
N HIS A 81 -2.19 1.86 5.66
CA HIS A 81 -0.99 2.68 5.44
C HIS A 81 -1.06 3.43 4.09
N CYS A 82 -1.54 2.79 3.02
CA CYS A 82 -1.75 3.48 1.73
C CYS A 82 -2.77 4.63 1.85
N ASP A 83 -3.88 4.43 2.58
CA ASP A 83 -4.86 5.49 2.84
C ASP A 83 -4.25 6.65 3.64
N HIS A 84 -3.44 6.35 4.66
CA HIS A 84 -2.75 7.36 5.45
C HIS A 84 -1.73 8.15 4.62
N ILE A 85 -0.94 7.47 3.77
CA ILE A 85 0.00 8.11 2.84
C ILE A 85 -0.76 9.07 1.89
N ALA A 86 -1.94 8.67 1.41
CA ALA A 86 -2.78 9.52 0.59
C ALA A 86 -3.24 10.78 1.35
N ASP A 87 -3.67 10.63 2.62
CA ASP A 87 -4.11 11.75 3.44
C ASP A 87 -2.98 12.75 3.75
N ILE A 88 -1.73 12.29 3.89
CA ILE A 88 -0.59 13.20 4.08
C ILE A 88 -0.53 14.26 2.97
N ALA A 89 -0.84 13.89 1.74
CA ALA A 89 -0.78 14.80 0.60
C ALA A 89 -1.73 16.01 0.71
N VAL A 90 -2.83 15.89 1.46
CA VAL A 90 -3.78 16.99 1.67
C VAL A 90 -3.55 17.77 2.96
N ASN A 91 -2.62 17.32 3.80
CA ASN A 91 -2.29 17.95 5.08
C ASN A 91 -0.96 18.70 5.08
N THR A 92 -0.25 18.76 3.95
CA THR A 92 0.98 19.57 3.87
C THR A 92 0.66 21.05 3.66
N HIS A 93 1.08 21.90 4.59
CA HIS A 93 0.86 23.35 4.56
C HIS A 93 1.96 24.10 3.79
N ALA A 94 1.65 25.33 3.38
CA ALA A 94 2.63 26.25 2.81
C ALA A 94 3.76 26.54 3.83
N GLY A 95 4.98 26.11 3.52
CA GLY A 95 6.17 26.29 4.37
C GLY A 95 6.67 25.02 5.09
N GLY A 96 5.93 23.91 5.03
CA GLY A 96 6.40 22.59 5.46
C GLY A 96 7.12 21.81 4.34
N PRO A 97 7.67 20.61 4.64
CA PRO A 97 8.10 19.69 3.58
C PRO A 97 6.92 19.45 2.63
N GLY A 98 7.17 19.50 1.31
CA GLY A 98 6.11 19.25 0.32
C GLY A 98 5.49 17.86 0.51
N ALA A 99 4.24 17.68 0.05
CA ALA A 99 3.46 16.44 0.16
C ALA A 99 4.30 15.16 0.03
N ARG A 100 5.15 15.09 -1.00
CA ARG A 100 6.03 13.95 -1.25
C ARG A 100 7.05 13.70 -0.14
N ALA A 101 7.73 14.73 0.35
CA ALA A 101 8.72 14.59 1.41
C ALA A 101 8.08 14.09 2.72
N ALA A 102 6.90 14.59 3.06
CA ALA A 102 6.15 14.12 4.22
C ALA A 102 5.68 12.65 4.08
N GLN A 103 5.26 12.24 2.89
CA GLN A 103 4.92 10.84 2.61
C GLN A 103 6.14 9.92 2.76
N ILE A 104 7.30 10.34 2.24
CA ILE A 104 8.57 9.60 2.35
C ILE A 104 8.99 9.49 3.81
N GLU A 105 8.89 10.56 4.59
CA GLU A 105 9.17 10.56 6.02
C GLU A 105 8.28 9.56 6.77
N TYR A 106 6.98 9.54 6.47
CA TYR A 106 6.06 8.57 7.05
C TYR A 106 6.46 7.13 6.73
N ILE A 107 6.76 6.82 5.46
CA ILE A 107 7.23 5.50 5.04
C ILE A 107 8.52 5.13 5.80
N GLY A 108 9.47 6.07 5.90
CA GLY A 108 10.71 5.90 6.66
C GLY A 108 10.52 5.63 8.16
N SER A 109 9.39 6.06 8.72
CA SER A 109 9.05 5.85 10.14
C SER A 109 8.52 4.43 10.45
N LEU A 110 8.07 3.69 9.44
CA LEU A 110 7.46 2.37 9.61
C LEU A 110 8.47 1.33 10.13
N ALA A 111 7.96 0.33 10.86
CA ALA A 111 8.77 -0.82 11.26
C ALA A 111 9.10 -1.68 10.05
N ALA A 112 10.20 -2.45 10.14
CA ALA A 112 10.63 -3.35 9.06
C ALA A 112 9.56 -4.39 8.69
N ASP A 113 8.74 -4.82 9.66
CA ASP A 113 7.63 -5.75 9.43
C ASP A 113 6.47 -5.09 8.68
N GLU A 114 6.17 -3.83 8.99
CA GLU A 114 5.14 -3.03 8.31
C GLU A 114 5.57 -2.67 6.88
N LEU A 115 6.84 -2.31 6.68
CA LEU A 115 7.43 -2.10 5.36
C LEU A 115 7.33 -3.36 4.49
N ALA A 116 7.63 -4.53 5.05
CA ALA A 116 7.52 -5.80 4.33
C ALA A 116 6.07 -6.12 3.91
N ALA A 117 5.10 -5.91 4.81
CA ALA A 117 3.70 -6.10 4.49
C ALA A 117 3.19 -5.08 3.46
N LEU A 118 3.58 -3.80 3.60
CA LEU A 118 3.22 -2.74 2.66
C LEU A 118 3.79 -3.02 1.27
N PHE A 119 5.08 -3.39 1.18
CA PHE A 119 5.69 -3.78 -0.08
C PHE A 119 4.92 -4.90 -0.75
N TYR A 120 4.60 -5.96 -0.01
CA TYR A 120 3.92 -7.12 -0.56
C TYR A 120 2.53 -6.79 -1.11
N VAL A 121 1.72 -5.99 -0.41
CA VAL A 121 0.40 -5.59 -0.94
C VAL A 121 0.53 -4.80 -2.23
N VAL A 122 1.52 -3.90 -2.30
CA VAL A 122 1.76 -3.08 -3.48
C VAL A 122 2.22 -3.95 -4.65
N ASP A 123 3.23 -4.79 -4.44
CA ASP A 123 3.77 -5.76 -5.42
C ASP A 123 2.67 -6.71 -5.94
N MET A 124 1.85 -7.25 -5.03
CA MET A 124 0.69 -8.09 -5.37
C MET A 124 -0.33 -7.37 -6.24
N ALA A 125 -0.63 -6.11 -5.91
CA ALA A 125 -1.57 -5.31 -6.68
C ALA A 125 -1.04 -5.00 -8.09
N GLY A 126 0.27 -4.77 -8.23
CA GLY A 126 0.96 -4.62 -9.51
C GLY A 126 0.85 -5.87 -10.40
N PHE A 127 1.15 -7.05 -9.85
CA PHE A 127 0.99 -8.31 -10.59
C PHE A 127 -0.47 -8.61 -10.95
N ALA A 128 -1.40 -8.36 -10.02
CA ALA A 128 -2.83 -8.53 -10.25
C ALA A 128 -3.33 -7.64 -11.39
N PHE A 129 -2.87 -6.40 -11.46
CA PHE A 129 -3.20 -5.46 -12.53
C PHE A 129 -2.80 -6.00 -13.91
N VAL A 130 -1.58 -6.52 -14.06
CA VAL A 130 -1.14 -7.11 -15.33
C VAL A 130 -1.95 -8.34 -15.71
N ARG A 131 -2.20 -9.23 -14.74
CA ARG A 131 -3.03 -10.43 -14.94
C ARG A 131 -4.44 -10.06 -15.41
N ALA A 132 -5.05 -9.05 -14.79
CA ALA A 132 -6.42 -8.61 -15.10
C ALA A 132 -6.52 -7.97 -16.50
N ARG A 133 -5.54 -7.16 -16.89
CA ARG A 133 -5.53 -6.48 -18.21
C ARG A 133 -5.13 -7.40 -19.35
N ARG A 134 -4.61 -8.60 -19.07
CA ARG A 134 -4.07 -9.53 -20.07
C ARG A 134 -3.09 -8.83 -21.02
N TYR A 135 -2.24 -7.94 -20.49
CA TYR A 135 -1.20 -7.33 -21.31
C TYR A 135 -0.42 -8.43 -22.01
N GLU A 136 -0.18 -8.24 -23.30
CA GLU A 136 0.63 -9.18 -24.07
C GLU A 136 2.03 -9.18 -23.47
N ALA A 137 2.64 -10.36 -23.37
CA ALA A 137 3.99 -10.52 -22.83
C ALA A 137 5.05 -9.70 -23.60
N GLU A 138 4.68 -9.18 -24.78
CA GLU A 138 5.50 -8.38 -25.68
C GLU A 138 5.35 -6.87 -25.45
N ASP A 139 4.44 -6.40 -24.58
CA ASP A 139 4.32 -4.97 -24.27
C ASP A 139 5.60 -4.49 -23.55
N PRO A 140 6.45 -3.67 -24.21
CA PRO A 140 7.72 -3.26 -23.64
C PRO A 140 7.52 -2.34 -22.43
N SER A 141 6.32 -1.78 -22.25
CA SER A 141 5.99 -0.84 -21.17
C SER A 141 5.33 -1.50 -19.95
N VAL A 142 5.22 -2.83 -19.92
CA VAL A 142 4.47 -3.55 -18.89
C VAL A 142 5.03 -3.30 -17.48
N TRP A 143 6.36 -3.20 -17.35
CA TRP A 143 7.04 -2.99 -16.07
C TRP A 143 6.88 -1.57 -15.55
N GLU A 144 6.89 -0.58 -16.44
CA GLU A 144 6.60 0.82 -16.16
C GLU A 144 5.15 0.97 -15.70
N LYS A 145 4.21 0.28 -16.35
CA LYS A 145 2.80 0.27 -15.96
C LYS A 145 2.57 -0.39 -14.59
N ILE A 146 3.28 -1.48 -14.29
CA ILE A 146 3.28 -2.09 -12.94
C ILE A 146 3.76 -1.05 -11.92
N THR A 147 4.94 -0.47 -12.17
CA THR A 147 5.57 0.50 -11.27
C THR A 147 4.66 1.70 -11.00
N VAL A 148 3.99 2.20 -12.04
CA VAL A 148 3.03 3.31 -11.91
C VAL A 148 1.77 2.88 -11.17
N PHE A 149 1.24 1.68 -11.42
CA PHE A 149 0.07 1.19 -10.68
C PHE A 149 0.36 1.09 -9.18
N GLU A 150 1.52 0.54 -8.83
CA GLU A 150 2.04 0.44 -7.47
C GLU A 150 2.20 1.81 -6.79
N GLU A 151 2.79 2.75 -7.52
CA GLU A 151 2.93 4.14 -7.10
C GLU A 151 1.56 4.81 -6.91
N CYS A 152 0.60 4.58 -7.80
CA CYS A 152 -0.76 5.11 -7.67
C CYS A 152 -1.48 4.54 -6.44
N LEU A 153 -1.32 3.25 -6.14
CA LEU A 153 -1.85 2.67 -4.91
C LEU A 153 -1.29 3.36 -3.66
N LEU A 154 0.02 3.58 -3.60
CA LEU A 154 0.64 4.29 -2.48
C LEU A 154 0.15 5.75 -2.36
N ARG A 155 0.01 6.46 -3.48
CA ARG A 155 -0.43 7.88 -3.49
C ARG A 155 -1.90 8.08 -3.22
N HIS A 156 -2.73 7.12 -3.63
CA HIS A 156 -4.18 7.30 -3.69
C HIS A 156 -4.95 6.32 -2.79
N GLY A 157 -4.25 5.42 -2.11
CA GLY A 157 -4.84 4.57 -1.09
C GLY A 157 -5.75 3.48 -1.65
N SER A 158 -6.53 2.89 -0.74
CA SER A 158 -7.52 1.87 -1.02
C SER A 158 -8.60 2.34 -2.01
N TRP A 159 -8.86 3.66 -2.07
CA TRP A 159 -9.79 4.23 -3.05
C TRP A 159 -9.37 3.91 -4.48
N PHE A 160 -8.08 4.08 -4.83
CA PHE A 160 -7.60 3.82 -6.19
C PHE A 160 -7.74 2.34 -6.55
N LEU A 161 -7.34 1.44 -5.66
CA LEU A 161 -7.46 0.00 -5.88
C LEU A 161 -8.93 -0.42 -6.05
N TRP A 162 -9.81 0.04 -5.16
CA TRP A 162 -11.24 -0.23 -5.25
C TRP A 162 -11.85 0.34 -6.54
N ALA A 163 -11.49 1.58 -6.89
CA ALA A 163 -11.94 2.25 -8.11
C ALA A 163 -11.43 1.53 -9.36
N HIS A 164 -10.27 0.89 -9.32
CA HIS A 164 -9.77 0.09 -10.43
C HIS A 164 -10.54 -1.24 -10.56
N ILE A 165 -10.77 -1.94 -9.45
CA ILE A 165 -11.43 -3.26 -9.44
C ILE A 165 -12.91 -3.15 -9.81
N ARG A 166 -13.61 -2.14 -9.28
CA ARG A 166 -15.07 -2.01 -9.39
C ARG A 166 -15.52 -0.82 -10.21
N GLY A 167 -14.59 0.01 -10.67
CA GLY A 167 -14.91 1.16 -11.48
C GLY A 167 -15.50 0.78 -12.82
N GLY A 168 -16.61 1.42 -13.16
CA GLY A 168 -17.02 1.51 -14.55
C GLY A 168 -16.05 2.39 -15.34
N GLN A 169 -16.38 2.61 -16.62
CA GLN A 169 -15.65 3.48 -17.54
C GLN A 169 -15.53 4.95 -17.06
N GLU A 170 -16.30 5.35 -16.05
CA GLU A 170 -16.30 6.70 -15.48
C GLU A 170 -15.22 6.93 -14.42
N ASN A 171 -14.42 5.92 -14.10
CA ASN A 171 -13.37 6.04 -13.10
C ASN A 171 -12.07 6.56 -13.74
N ASN A 172 -11.54 7.66 -13.18
CA ASN A 172 -10.32 8.30 -13.67
C ASN A 172 -9.02 7.52 -13.39
N THR A 173 -9.08 6.23 -13.02
CA THR A 173 -7.88 5.45 -12.67
C THR A 173 -6.92 5.30 -13.85
N ASP A 174 -7.43 5.18 -15.07
CA ASP A 174 -6.59 5.06 -16.27
C ASP A 174 -5.88 6.38 -16.56
N GLN A 175 -6.56 7.52 -16.40
CA GLN A 175 -5.94 8.85 -16.50
C GLN A 175 -4.87 9.07 -15.42
N MET A 176 -5.06 8.52 -14.22
CA MET A 176 -4.08 8.59 -13.13
C MET A 176 -2.84 7.75 -13.46
N ILE A 177 -3.01 6.57 -14.05
CA ILE A 177 -1.91 5.75 -14.56
C ILE A 177 -1.18 6.48 -15.70
N GLU A 178 -1.88 7.07 -16.66
CA GLU A 178 -1.26 7.86 -17.74
C GLU A 178 -0.50 9.09 -17.22
N ALA A 179 -1.02 9.75 -16.18
CA ALA A 179 -0.31 10.84 -15.50
C ALA A 179 0.96 10.32 -14.81
N GLY A 180 0.87 9.18 -14.12
CA GLY A 180 2.02 8.55 -13.46
C GLY A 180 3.11 8.10 -14.45
N LEU A 181 2.73 7.60 -15.64
CA LEU A 181 3.69 7.25 -16.70
C LEU A 181 4.46 8.49 -17.19
N ARG A 182 3.79 9.63 -17.36
CA ARG A 182 4.46 10.89 -17.74
C ARG A 182 5.42 11.36 -16.64
N GLU A 183 5.04 11.24 -15.38
CA GLU A 183 5.93 11.57 -14.27
C GLU A 183 7.14 10.63 -14.17
N LEU A 184 6.96 9.34 -14.45
CA LEU A 184 8.06 8.36 -14.48
C LEU A 184 9.08 8.75 -15.55
N VAL A 185 8.63 9.07 -16.76
CA VAL A 185 9.50 9.55 -17.86
C VAL A 185 10.23 10.84 -17.47
N ASP A 186 9.54 11.80 -16.85
CA ASP A 186 10.16 13.04 -16.35
C ASP A 186 11.29 12.72 -15.32
N TRP A 187 11.08 11.73 -14.45
CA TRP A 187 12.08 11.31 -13.48
C TRP A 187 13.27 10.60 -14.15
N GLU A 188 13.02 9.65 -15.06
CA GLU A 188 14.07 8.88 -15.77
C GLU A 188 14.94 9.78 -16.66
N THR A 189 14.36 10.85 -17.21
CA THR A 189 15.09 11.85 -18.02
C THR A 189 15.83 12.88 -17.17
N GLY A 190 15.81 12.76 -15.84
CA GLY A 190 16.57 13.59 -14.92
C GLY A 190 16.04 15.02 -14.80
N LYS A 191 14.73 15.23 -15.01
CA LYS A 191 14.11 16.55 -14.87
C LYS A 191 14.34 17.10 -13.46
N GLU A 192 14.77 18.36 -13.39
CA GLU A 192 15.11 19.01 -12.13
C GLU A 192 13.89 19.12 -11.21
N GLY A 193 14.10 18.90 -9.90
CA GLY A 193 13.04 18.99 -8.89
C GLY A 193 12.17 17.74 -8.72
N MET A 194 12.45 16.66 -9.47
CA MET A 194 11.72 15.40 -9.31
C MET A 194 12.16 14.69 -8.01
N SER A 195 11.17 14.40 -7.15
CA SER A 195 11.37 13.59 -5.95
C SER A 195 11.28 12.10 -6.28
N PRO A 196 11.90 11.20 -5.48
CA PRO A 196 11.79 9.77 -5.72
C PRO A 196 10.35 9.26 -5.59
N GLY A 197 10.05 8.19 -6.33
CA GLY A 197 8.80 7.44 -6.21
C GLY A 197 8.59 6.91 -4.78
N LEU A 198 7.34 6.83 -4.34
CA LEU A 198 7.01 6.25 -3.03
C LEU A 198 7.39 4.76 -2.97
N ARG A 199 7.27 4.03 -4.08
CA ARG A 199 7.74 2.62 -4.16
C ARG A 199 9.24 2.52 -3.87
N MET A 200 10.06 3.33 -4.53
CA MET A 200 11.51 3.36 -4.30
C MET A 200 11.83 3.79 -2.86
N SER A 201 11.13 4.81 -2.37
CA SER A 201 11.27 5.28 -0.98
C SER A 201 10.95 4.20 0.06
N LEU A 202 10.02 3.30 -0.24
CA LEU A 202 9.72 2.13 0.60
C LEU A 202 10.90 1.16 0.64
N VAL A 203 11.43 0.78 -0.52
CA VAL A 203 12.60 -0.10 -0.62
C VAL A 203 13.80 0.52 0.09
N ASP A 204 14.05 1.81 -0.12
CA ASP A 204 15.11 2.55 0.55
C ASP A 204 14.90 2.63 2.06
N ALA A 205 13.68 2.90 2.54
CA ALA A 205 13.39 2.90 3.97
C ALA A 205 13.75 1.56 4.62
N TYR A 206 13.43 0.45 3.96
CA TYR A 206 13.79 -0.89 4.43
C TYR A 206 15.30 -1.15 4.38
N ARG A 207 15.96 -0.75 3.29
CA ARG A 207 17.42 -0.83 3.11
C ARG A 207 18.17 -0.12 4.23
N HIS A 208 17.78 1.12 4.54
CA HIS A 208 18.34 1.91 5.65
C HIS A 208 18.11 1.23 7.00
N ARG A 209 16.92 0.64 7.21
CA ARG A 209 16.58 -0.05 8.46
C ARG A 209 17.47 -1.24 8.75
N LEU A 210 17.91 -1.94 7.70
CA LEU A 210 18.80 -3.09 7.80
C LEU A 210 20.29 -2.74 7.70
N LYS A 211 20.63 -1.45 7.50
CA LYS A 211 22.01 -0.98 7.26
C LYS A 211 22.66 -1.69 6.06
N LYS A 212 21.88 -1.93 5.01
CA LYS A 212 22.26 -2.65 3.80
C LYS A 212 22.46 -1.70 2.61
N ALA A 213 23.26 -0.65 2.80
CA ALA A 213 23.34 0.45 1.84
C ALA A 213 23.80 0.01 0.43
N ASP A 214 24.59 -1.06 0.33
CA ASP A 214 25.20 -1.53 -0.91
C ASP A 214 24.44 -2.70 -1.59
N ASP A 215 23.33 -3.17 -1.01
CA ASP A 215 22.54 -4.28 -1.58
C ASP A 215 21.75 -3.79 -2.81
N ASP A 216 21.78 -4.58 -3.89
CA ASP A 216 20.95 -4.35 -5.08
C ASP A 216 19.46 -4.34 -4.73
N VAL A 217 18.66 -3.56 -5.46
CA VAL A 217 17.21 -3.42 -5.27
C VAL A 217 16.53 -4.78 -5.28
N ALA A 218 16.91 -5.67 -6.21
CA ALA A 218 16.34 -7.03 -6.30
C ALA A 218 16.59 -7.86 -5.03
N ASP A 219 17.76 -7.73 -4.41
CA ASP A 219 18.09 -8.42 -3.16
C ASP A 219 17.28 -7.87 -1.98
N VAL A 220 17.08 -6.55 -1.94
CA VAL A 220 16.27 -5.88 -0.92
C VAL A 220 14.80 -6.30 -1.04
N GLU A 221 14.25 -6.33 -2.24
CA GLU A 221 12.88 -6.80 -2.50
C GLU A 221 12.68 -8.28 -2.13
N SER A 222 13.66 -9.12 -2.46
CA SER A 222 13.66 -10.53 -2.05
C SER A 222 13.69 -10.66 -0.52
N SER A 223 14.45 -9.81 0.16
CA SER A 223 14.48 -9.76 1.62
C SER A 223 13.17 -9.28 2.25
N LEU A 224 12.47 -8.31 1.63
CA LEU A 224 11.13 -7.85 2.04
C LEU A 224 10.12 -9.01 1.96
N ARG A 225 10.09 -9.73 0.83
CA ARG A 225 9.22 -10.90 0.62
C ARG A 225 9.48 -12.00 1.64
N GLU A 226 10.76 -12.35 1.88
CA GLU A 226 11.13 -13.35 2.89
C GLU A 226 10.78 -12.90 4.31
N ARG A 227 10.90 -11.61 4.61
CA ARG A 227 10.48 -11.08 5.91
C ARG A 227 8.97 -11.22 6.11
N LEU A 228 8.15 -10.90 5.11
CA LEU A 228 6.71 -11.16 5.19
C LEU A 228 6.43 -12.66 5.37
N ARG A 229 7.08 -13.51 4.59
CA ARG A 229 6.93 -14.97 4.70
C ARG A 229 7.17 -15.44 6.14
N ARG A 230 8.21 -14.95 6.80
CA ARG A 230 8.46 -15.23 8.22
C ARG A 230 7.34 -14.72 9.14
N GLN A 231 6.80 -13.54 8.90
CA GLN A 231 5.67 -13.01 9.69
C GLN A 231 4.41 -13.88 9.57
N VAL A 232 4.11 -14.37 8.36
CA VAL A 232 2.94 -15.23 8.10
C VAL A 232 3.16 -16.64 8.63
N MET A 233 4.38 -17.17 8.51
CA MET A 233 4.71 -18.56 8.87
C MET A 233 5.09 -18.75 10.34
N ALA A 234 5.34 -17.65 11.09
CA ALA A 234 5.74 -17.70 12.48
C ALA A 234 4.77 -18.53 13.33
N PRO A 235 5.27 -19.44 14.19
CA PRO A 235 4.42 -20.15 15.12
C PRO A 235 3.80 -19.15 16.09
N GLN A 236 2.48 -19.17 16.20
CA GLN A 236 1.81 -18.41 17.25
C GLN A 236 2.18 -19.04 18.58
N ILE A 237 2.80 -18.27 19.47
CA ILE A 237 2.88 -18.64 20.89
C ILE A 237 1.45 -18.59 21.39
N GLY A 238 0.78 -19.73 21.37
CA GLY A 238 -0.56 -19.85 21.93
C GLY A 238 -0.50 -19.48 23.42
N ASN A 239 -1.50 -18.71 23.87
CA ASN A 239 -1.83 -18.61 25.28
C ASN A 239 -2.14 -20.02 25.81
N LEU A 240 -1.10 -20.74 26.24
CA LEU A 240 -1.18 -22.01 26.96
C LEU A 240 -1.41 -21.79 28.47
N ALA A 241 -1.87 -20.60 28.87
CA ALA A 241 -2.06 -20.22 30.27
C ALA A 241 -3.52 -19.90 30.58
N GLU A 242 -4.47 -20.72 30.12
CA GLU A 242 -5.88 -20.63 30.53
C GLU A 242 -6.57 -21.98 30.25
N ASN A 243 -6.13 -23.06 30.92
CA ASN A 243 -6.88 -24.31 31.10
C ASN A 243 -6.20 -25.27 32.12
N SER A 244 -5.56 -24.72 33.15
CA SER A 244 -4.94 -25.51 34.24
C SER A 244 -5.38 -25.01 35.62
N THR A 245 -6.67 -24.73 35.78
CA THR A 245 -7.32 -24.62 37.09
C THR A 245 -8.74 -25.14 36.93
N ASP A 246 -8.85 -26.47 36.78
CA ASP A 246 -9.96 -27.27 37.30
C ASP A 246 -9.75 -28.73 36.87
N ARG A 247 -9.12 -29.50 37.74
CA ARG A 247 -9.48 -30.88 38.13
C ARG A 247 -8.50 -31.44 39.15
#